data_AF-A0A6J1PSW5-F1
#
_entry.id   AF-A0A6J1PSW5-F1
#
_cell.length_a   1.000
_cell.length_b   1.000
_cell.length_c   1.000
_cell.angle_alpha   90.00
_cell.angle_beta   90.00
_cell.angle_gamma   90.00
#
_symmetry.space_group_name_H-M   'P 1'
#
loop_
_entity.id
_entity.type
_entity.pdbx_description
1 polymer ?
#
loop_
_entity_poly.entity_id
_entity_poly.type
_entity_poly.pdbx_seq_one_letter_code
_entity_poly.pdbx_strand_id
1 'polypeptide(L)'
;MNVIGKLCHVRRTPRGYRTLHVTRIIQNAYEGPGKTTVTFISKEIGTRLLISHCDEMGFTLNTGTKVIGPTVLFPRHAVCWNVQSGKHINDASLSLFNVLEPKPDLLVIGLDDQYDFDYVKDLRKLVKKLDIATEILSVYNACTVFNFVNEEGRYVVAALIPRKKPKQPLKLAQGESVEQITDSASAR
;
A
#
# COMPACT_ATOMS: atom_id res chain seq x y z
N MET A 1 -54.76 -18.42 -48.15
CA MET A 1 -54.62 -19.88 -47.85
C MET A 1 -54.26 -20.04 -46.38
N ASN A 2 -54.86 -21.06 -45.75
CA ASN A 2 -54.78 -21.52 -44.34
C ASN A 2 -53.41 -21.30 -43.63
N VAL A 3 -53.32 -21.18 -42.29
CA VAL A 3 -53.63 -22.25 -41.31
C VAL A 3 -53.86 -21.67 -39.89
N ILE A 4 -54.80 -22.29 -39.18
CA ILE A 4 -55.15 -22.14 -37.76
C ILE A 4 -54.05 -22.72 -36.86
N GLY A 5 -53.66 -21.99 -35.80
CA GLY A 5 -52.84 -22.53 -34.70
C GLY A 5 -53.27 -21.94 -33.36
N LYS A 6 -54.00 -22.74 -32.57
CA LYS A 6 -54.23 -22.53 -31.13
C LYS A 6 -52.97 -22.87 -30.32
N LEU A 7 -52.99 -22.45 -29.05
CA LEU A 7 -52.04 -22.63 -27.92
C LEU A 7 -51.12 -21.43 -27.73
N CYS A 8 -50.91 -20.89 -26.52
CA CYS A 8 -51.10 -21.44 -25.18
C CYS A 8 -51.17 -20.28 -24.16
N HIS A 9 -52.04 -20.41 -23.16
CA HIS A 9 -52.08 -19.50 -22.01
C HIS A 9 -50.85 -19.72 -21.13
N VAL A 10 -49.87 -18.83 -21.24
CA VAL A 10 -48.81 -18.71 -20.24
C VAL A 10 -49.41 -18.07 -18.98
N ARG A 11 -49.76 -18.90 -17.99
CA ARG A 11 -50.11 -18.45 -16.65
C ARG A 11 -48.87 -17.78 -16.03
N ARG A 12 -48.92 -16.46 -15.82
CA ARG A 12 -47.95 -15.75 -14.99
C ARG A 12 -48.12 -16.21 -13.54
N THR A 13 -47.13 -16.89 -12.99
CA THR A 13 -47.02 -17.12 -11.54
C THR A 13 -46.80 -15.77 -10.84
N PRO A 14 -47.53 -15.43 -9.76
CA PRO A 14 -47.19 -14.26 -8.98
C PRO A 14 -45.84 -14.50 -8.30
N ARG A 15 -44.84 -13.67 -8.64
CA ARG A 15 -43.61 -13.56 -7.86
C ARG A 15 -44.03 -13.20 -6.44
N GLY A 16 -43.78 -14.11 -5.50
CA GLY A 16 -43.94 -13.84 -4.08
C GLY A 16 -43.14 -12.60 -3.72
N TYR A 17 -43.85 -11.52 -3.37
CA TYR A 17 -43.26 -10.42 -2.64
C TYR A 17 -42.77 -11.01 -1.31
N ARG A 18 -41.47 -11.27 -1.20
CA ARG A 18 -40.86 -11.44 0.12
C ARG A 18 -40.88 -10.06 0.75
N THR A 19 -41.91 -9.80 1.54
CA THR A 19 -41.97 -8.68 2.47
C THR A 19 -40.80 -8.86 3.44
N LEU A 20 -39.69 -8.17 3.18
CA LEU A 20 -38.62 -8.06 4.15
C LEU A 20 -39.16 -7.16 5.27
N HIS A 21 -39.60 -7.78 6.35
CA HIS A 21 -39.87 -7.07 7.60
C HIS A 21 -38.54 -6.53 8.13
N VAL A 22 -38.21 -5.30 7.75
CA VAL A 22 -37.19 -4.52 8.45
C VAL A 22 -37.85 -4.05 9.74
N THR A 23 -37.65 -4.79 10.82
CA THR A 23 -37.99 -4.28 12.15
C THR A 23 -37.07 -3.10 12.44
N ARG A 24 -37.68 -1.93 12.64
CA ARG A 24 -37.01 -0.74 13.15
C ARG A 24 -36.32 -1.12 14.46
N ILE A 25 -34.98 -1.07 14.49
CA ILE A 25 -34.20 -1.31 15.70
C ILE A 25 -34.51 -0.15 16.65
N ILE A 26 -35.38 -0.39 17.62
CA ILE A 26 -35.57 0.50 18.76
C ILE A 26 -34.34 0.32 19.64
N GLN A 27 -33.60 1.41 19.83
CA GLN A 27 -32.26 1.43 20.44
C GLN A 27 -32.24 1.05 21.94
N ASN A 28 -33.39 0.80 22.57
CA ASN A 28 -33.53 0.59 24.01
C ASN A 28 -34.40 -0.64 24.38
N ALA A 29 -34.31 -1.74 23.63
CA ALA A 29 -35.02 -2.98 23.99
C ALA A 29 -34.18 -3.86 24.91
N TYR A 30 -34.79 -4.36 25.99
CA TYR A 30 -34.23 -5.28 26.98
C TYR A 30 -33.35 -6.40 26.37
N GLU A 31 -32.07 -6.40 26.73
CA GLU A 31 -31.08 -7.47 26.49
C GLU A 31 -31.24 -8.57 27.56
N GLY A 32 -32.29 -9.38 27.43
CA GLY A 32 -32.46 -10.55 28.29
C GLY A 32 -31.54 -11.70 27.88
N PRO A 33 -31.13 -12.58 28.82
CA PRO A 33 -30.39 -13.79 28.49
C PRO A 33 -31.22 -14.69 27.57
N GLY A 34 -30.68 -15.03 26.39
CA GLY A 34 -31.36 -15.89 25.39
C GLY A 34 -31.62 -15.24 24.02
N LYS A 35 -31.25 -13.97 23.81
CA LYS A 35 -31.22 -13.37 22.48
C LYS A 35 -29.84 -13.56 21.82
N THR A 36 -29.84 -13.98 20.57
CA THR A 36 -28.62 -14.01 19.74
C THR A 36 -28.28 -12.58 19.33
N THR A 37 -27.30 -11.96 19.99
CA THR A 37 -26.72 -10.69 19.54
C THR A 37 -25.84 -10.94 18.32
N VAL A 38 -26.20 -10.36 17.17
CA VAL A 38 -25.34 -10.36 15.97
C VAL A 38 -24.42 -9.14 16.08
N THR A 39 -23.19 -9.35 16.55
CA THR A 39 -22.15 -8.34 16.41
C THR A 39 -21.57 -8.44 15.01
N PHE A 40 -21.65 -7.35 14.25
CA PHE A 40 -20.92 -7.26 12.98
C PHE A 40 -19.43 -7.08 13.31
N ILE A 41 -18.72 -8.21 13.41
CA ILE A 41 -17.29 -8.33 13.76
C ILE A 41 -16.41 -7.38 12.93
N SER A 42 -16.85 -7.02 11.71
CA SER A 42 -16.15 -6.09 10.82
C SER A 42 -15.91 -4.69 11.40
N LYS A 43 -16.67 -4.24 12.42
CA LYS A 43 -16.54 -2.88 12.97
C LYS A 43 -15.55 -2.77 14.14
N GLU A 44 -15.17 -3.90 14.74
CA GLU A 44 -14.27 -3.91 15.91
C GLU A 44 -12.79 -4.04 15.56
N ILE A 45 -12.51 -4.47 14.33
CA ILE A 45 -11.15 -4.48 13.79
C ILE A 45 -10.81 -3.02 13.42
N GLY A 46 -10.26 -2.26 14.37
CA GLY A 46 -9.79 -0.86 14.23
C GLY A 46 -9.09 -0.46 12.90
N THR A 47 -8.98 0.84 12.65
CA THR A 47 -8.54 1.38 11.35
C THR A 47 -7.18 0.86 10.91
N ARG A 48 -7.08 0.46 9.63
CA ARG A 48 -5.82 0.02 9.04
C ARG A 48 -4.92 1.21 8.74
N LEU A 49 -3.62 1.04 8.94
CA LEU A 49 -2.61 2.02 8.60
C LEU A 49 -2.36 2.02 7.09
N LEU A 50 -2.44 3.19 6.48
CA LEU A 50 -2.12 3.40 5.08
C LEU A 50 -1.09 4.50 4.97
N ILE A 51 -0.26 4.41 3.95
CA ILE A 51 0.79 5.38 3.66
C ILE A 51 0.18 6.47 2.77
N SER A 52 0.14 7.70 3.27
CA SER A 52 -0.35 8.86 2.52
C SER A 52 0.78 9.55 1.76
N HIS A 53 1.98 9.63 2.35
CA HIS A 53 3.12 10.30 1.74
C HIS A 53 4.44 9.62 2.07
N CYS A 54 5.37 9.63 1.12
CA CYS A 54 6.74 9.15 1.30
C CYS A 54 7.73 10.29 0.99
N ASP A 55 8.53 10.63 2.00
CA ASP A 55 9.59 11.62 1.95
C ASP A 55 10.97 10.97 2.08
N GLU A 56 12.02 11.79 1.96
CA GLU A 56 13.39 11.40 2.28
C GLU A 56 13.60 11.14 3.78
N MET A 57 12.78 11.78 4.61
CA MET A 57 12.85 11.60 6.06
C MET A 57 12.05 10.40 6.55
N GLY A 58 11.05 9.92 5.81
CA GLY A 58 10.11 8.94 6.35
C GLY A 58 8.75 8.91 5.67
N PHE A 59 7.76 8.39 6.40
CA PHE A 59 6.44 8.05 5.89
C PHE A 59 5.35 8.75 6.70
N THR A 60 4.43 9.42 6.02
CA THR A 60 3.22 9.98 6.64
C THR A 60 2.08 9.00 6.47
N LEU A 61 1.40 8.68 7.56
CA LEU A 61 0.29 7.74 7.61
C LEU A 61 -1.06 8.47 7.52
N ASN A 62 -2.11 7.72 7.16
CA ASN A 62 -3.49 8.20 7.11
C ASN A 62 -4.03 8.73 8.45
N THR A 63 -3.40 8.37 9.57
CA THR A 63 -3.70 8.91 10.90
C THR A 63 -3.18 10.33 11.13
N GLY A 64 -2.42 10.89 10.18
CA GLY A 64 -1.70 12.16 10.32
C GLY A 64 -0.34 12.02 11.03
N THR A 65 0.02 10.82 11.50
CA THR A 65 1.32 10.56 12.14
C THR A 65 2.42 10.40 11.09
N LYS A 66 3.59 10.98 11.35
CA LYS A 66 4.79 10.78 10.52
C LYS A 66 5.80 9.88 11.23
N VAL A 67 6.20 8.80 10.59
CA VAL A 67 7.26 7.90 11.04
C VAL A 67 8.55 8.29 10.34
N ILE A 68 9.62 8.52 11.12
CA ILE A 68 10.91 8.98 10.61
C ILE A 68 11.85 7.78 10.46
N GLY A 69 12.51 7.70 9.30
CA GLY A 69 13.49 6.69 8.97
C GLY A 69 12.90 5.37 8.44
N PRO A 70 13.77 4.37 8.27
CA PRO A 70 13.37 3.03 7.84
C PRO A 70 12.39 2.39 8.81
N THR A 71 11.33 1.80 8.28
CA THR A 71 10.15 1.41 9.03
C THR A 71 9.60 0.10 8.50
N VAL A 72 9.21 -0.80 9.40
CA VAL A 72 8.35 -1.93 9.09
C VAL A 72 6.90 -1.58 9.43
N LEU A 73 6.03 -1.61 8.43
CA LEU A 73 4.61 -1.37 8.55
C LEU A 73 3.85 -2.68 8.55
N PHE A 74 3.04 -2.85 9.59
CA PHE A 74 2.01 -3.87 9.72
C PHE A 74 0.65 -3.24 9.38
N PRO A 75 -0.41 -4.04 9.22
CA PRO A 75 -1.74 -3.52 8.92
C PRO A 75 -2.24 -2.46 9.91
N ARG A 76 -1.75 -2.47 11.15
CA ARG A 76 -2.21 -1.61 12.26
C ARG A 76 -1.10 -0.98 13.08
N HIS A 77 0.15 -1.36 12.84
CA HIS A 77 1.29 -0.95 13.66
C HIS A 77 2.44 -0.52 12.77
N ALA A 78 3.26 0.40 13.26
CA ALA A 78 4.50 0.81 12.63
C ALA A 78 5.62 0.61 13.63
N VAL A 79 6.72 -0.01 13.19
CA VAL A 79 7.92 -0.18 14.02
C VAL A 79 9.15 0.30 13.25
N CYS A 80 10.08 0.92 13.94
CA CYS A 80 11.33 1.38 13.32
C CYS A 80 12.17 0.17 12.90
N TRP A 81 12.76 0.24 11.72
CA TRP A 81 13.64 -0.79 11.19
C TRP A 81 15.09 -0.34 11.29
N ASN A 82 15.92 -1.13 11.96
CA ASN A 82 17.32 -0.78 12.20
C ASN A 82 18.22 -1.10 10.99
N VAL A 83 18.02 -0.36 9.90
CA VAL A 83 18.80 -0.45 8.66
C VAL A 83 19.05 0.96 8.17
N GLN A 84 20.26 1.28 7.69
CA GLN A 84 20.56 2.63 7.21
C GLN A 84 20.22 2.84 5.72
N SER A 85 20.40 1.80 4.90
CA SER A 85 20.09 1.82 3.47
C SER A 85 19.86 0.40 2.97
N GLY A 86 19.33 0.25 1.75
CA GLY A 86 19.11 -1.07 1.16
C GLY A 86 20.33 -1.97 1.23
N LYS A 87 21.56 -1.46 1.09
CA LYS A 87 22.83 -2.23 1.19
C LYS A 87 23.09 -2.87 2.56
N HIS A 88 22.47 -2.37 3.62
CA HIS A 88 22.67 -2.87 4.99
C HIS A 88 21.64 -3.93 5.38
N ILE A 89 20.82 -4.40 4.42
CA ILE A 89 19.91 -5.52 4.67
C ILE A 89 20.73 -6.81 4.77
N ASN A 90 20.64 -7.46 5.92
CA ASN A 90 21.28 -8.73 6.23
C ASN A 90 20.32 -9.66 6.99
N ASP A 91 20.72 -10.91 7.26
CA ASP A 91 19.87 -11.87 7.99
C ASP A 91 19.42 -11.33 9.37
N ALA A 92 20.27 -10.58 10.09
CA ALA A 92 19.94 -9.99 11.38
C ALA A 92 18.83 -8.92 11.28
N SER A 93 18.88 -8.08 10.24
CA SER A 93 17.86 -7.06 9.98
C SER A 93 16.51 -7.67 9.59
N LEU A 94 16.51 -8.88 9.03
CA LEU A 94 15.29 -9.61 8.66
C LEU A 94 14.81 -10.58 9.74
N SER A 95 15.54 -10.73 10.85
CA SER A 95 15.19 -11.65 11.94
C SER A 95 13.77 -11.44 12.49
N LEU A 96 13.27 -10.20 12.48
CA LEU A 96 11.90 -9.87 12.88
C LEU A 96 10.87 -10.72 12.11
N PHE A 97 11.06 -10.93 10.82
CA PHE A 97 10.09 -11.64 9.97
C PHE A 97 10.04 -13.15 10.26
N ASN A 98 11.10 -13.72 10.84
CA ASN A 98 11.13 -15.14 11.22
C ASN A 98 10.29 -15.45 12.48
N VAL A 99 9.99 -14.44 13.30
CA VAL A 99 9.27 -14.61 14.57
C VAL A 99 7.83 -14.11 14.51
N LEU A 100 7.37 -13.63 13.35
CA LEU A 100 6.00 -13.14 13.19
C LEU A 100 5.01 -14.31 13.18
N GLU A 101 4.04 -14.25 14.09
CA GLU A 101 2.89 -15.15 14.12
C GLU A 101 1.59 -14.31 14.18
N PRO A 102 0.63 -14.52 13.26
CA PRO A 102 0.68 -15.44 12.11
C PRO A 102 1.76 -15.02 11.09
N LYS A 103 2.18 -15.94 10.20
CA LYS A 103 3.07 -15.61 9.07
C LYS A 103 2.37 -14.63 8.10
N PRO A 104 3.05 -13.56 7.64
CA PRO A 104 2.53 -12.68 6.60
C PRO A 104 2.22 -13.41 5.29
N ASP A 105 1.11 -13.07 4.66
CA ASP A 105 0.77 -13.56 3.32
C ASP A 105 1.68 -12.96 2.25
N LEU A 106 2.16 -11.73 2.50
CA LEU A 106 3.02 -10.96 1.62
C LEU A 106 3.94 -10.05 2.44
N LEU A 107 5.23 -10.13 2.15
CA LEU A 107 6.23 -9.17 2.58
C LEU A 107 6.58 -8.25 1.40
N VAL A 108 6.51 -6.94 1.59
CA VAL A 108 6.89 -5.96 0.57
C VAL A 108 8.15 -5.25 1.04
N ILE A 109 9.25 -5.35 0.30
CA ILE A 109 10.50 -4.66 0.62
C ILE A 109 10.62 -3.45 -0.32
N GLY A 110 10.51 -2.26 0.25
CA GLY A 110 10.66 -0.98 -0.43
C GLY A 110 12.08 -0.44 -0.32
N LEU A 111 12.82 -0.48 -1.42
CA LEU A 111 14.20 -0.01 -1.49
C LEU A 111 14.29 1.51 -1.70
N ASP A 112 15.33 2.11 -1.12
CA ASP A 112 15.59 3.56 -1.10
C ASP A 112 16.11 4.13 -2.43
N ASP A 113 16.65 3.26 -3.29
CA ASP A 113 17.29 3.62 -4.55
C ASP A 113 17.18 2.44 -5.54
N GLN A 114 17.64 2.65 -6.77
CA GLN A 114 17.82 1.58 -7.74
C GLN A 114 19.11 0.81 -7.44
N TYR A 115 19.01 -0.52 -7.42
CA TYR A 115 20.11 -1.43 -7.17
C TYR A 115 20.35 -2.32 -8.38
N ASP A 116 21.60 -2.74 -8.56
CA ASP A 116 22.01 -3.62 -9.65
C ASP A 116 21.33 -4.99 -9.56
N PHE A 117 21.20 -5.65 -10.70
CA PHE A 117 20.52 -6.94 -10.81
C PHE A 117 21.12 -8.01 -9.88
N ASP A 118 22.44 -8.07 -9.78
CA ASP A 118 23.14 -9.04 -8.93
C ASP A 118 22.82 -8.81 -7.45
N TYR A 119 22.79 -7.56 -7.01
CA TYR A 119 22.40 -7.20 -5.64
C TYR A 119 20.97 -7.67 -5.33
N VAL A 120 20.02 -7.34 -6.21
CA VAL A 120 18.61 -7.73 -6.01
C VAL A 120 18.46 -9.25 -6.04
N LYS A 121 19.25 -9.96 -6.86
CA LYS A 121 19.26 -11.44 -6.92
C LYS A 121 19.74 -12.04 -5.59
N ASP A 122 20.79 -11.50 -4.99
CA ASP A 122 21.29 -11.97 -3.70
C ASP A 122 20.34 -11.64 -2.55
N LEU A 123 19.72 -10.45 -2.58
CA LEU A 123 18.66 -10.10 -1.63
C LEU A 123 17.48 -11.08 -1.71
N ARG A 124 17.04 -11.46 -2.92
CA ARG A 124 15.98 -12.48 -3.10
C ARG A 124 16.37 -13.83 -2.49
N LYS A 125 17.63 -14.26 -2.61
CA LYS A 125 18.09 -15.52 -1.98
C LYS A 125 18.01 -15.44 -0.46
N LEU A 126 18.39 -14.30 0.11
CA LEU A 126 18.37 -14.07 1.56
C LEU A 126 16.93 -14.11 2.08
N VAL A 127 16.04 -13.36 1.43
CA VAL A 127 14.62 -13.27 1.79
C VAL A 127 13.86 -14.58 1.58
N LYS A 128 14.26 -15.41 0.60
CA LYS A 128 13.65 -16.73 0.37
C LYS A 128 13.70 -17.65 1.60
N LYS A 129 14.68 -17.44 2.50
CA LYS A 129 14.81 -18.20 3.75
C LYS A 129 13.67 -17.93 4.73
N LEU A 130 12.98 -16.80 4.61
CA LEU A 130 11.89 -16.39 5.50
C LEU A 130 10.60 -17.21 5.27
N ASP A 131 10.49 -17.93 4.16
CA ASP A 131 9.28 -18.69 3.79
C ASP A 131 8.01 -17.82 3.73
N ILE A 132 8.17 -16.59 3.23
CA ILE A 132 7.10 -15.59 3.03
C ILE A 132 7.15 -15.14 1.57
N ALA A 133 5.99 -15.04 0.91
CA ALA A 133 5.91 -14.47 -0.43
C ALA A 133 6.42 -13.02 -0.38
N THR A 134 7.46 -12.69 -1.14
CA THR A 134 8.12 -11.38 -1.01
C THR A 134 8.25 -10.67 -2.34
N GLU A 135 7.87 -9.39 -2.35
CA GLU A 135 8.03 -8.46 -3.46
C GLU A 135 9.09 -7.41 -3.13
N ILE A 136 10.08 -7.23 -4.02
CA ILE A 136 11.16 -6.25 -3.84
C ILE A 136 10.96 -5.16 -4.90
N LEU A 137 10.64 -3.95 -4.46
CA LEU A 137 10.21 -2.84 -5.31
C LEU A 137 10.90 -1.54 -4.90
N SER A 138 10.77 -0.49 -5.73
CA SER A 138 11.08 0.86 -5.29
C SER A 138 10.16 1.27 -4.14
N VAL A 139 10.63 2.12 -3.23
CA VAL A 139 9.85 2.55 -2.06
C VAL A 139 8.44 3.06 -2.42
N TYR A 140 8.29 3.81 -3.51
CA TYR A 140 6.97 4.29 -3.94
C TYR A 140 6.02 3.18 -4.36
N ASN A 141 6.51 2.26 -5.20
CA ASN A 141 5.71 1.13 -5.65
C ASN A 141 5.36 0.21 -4.48
N ALA A 142 6.31 0.02 -3.56
CA ALA A 142 6.09 -0.73 -2.33
C ALA A 142 4.97 -0.11 -1.47
N CYS A 143 4.94 1.22 -1.32
CA CYS A 143 3.87 1.92 -0.62
C CYS A 143 2.50 1.65 -1.26
N THR A 144 2.42 1.71 -2.59
CA THR A 144 1.18 1.44 -3.33
C THR A 144 0.71 0.00 -3.15
N VAL A 145 1.61 -0.98 -3.29
CA VAL A 145 1.28 -2.40 -3.11
C VAL A 145 0.83 -2.67 -1.68
N PHE A 146 1.54 -2.14 -0.69
CA PHE A 146 1.15 -2.27 0.70
C PHE A 146 -0.25 -1.72 0.94
N ASN A 147 -0.55 -0.49 0.50
CA ASN A 147 -1.87 0.11 0.69
C ASN A 147 -2.97 -0.75 0.06
N PHE A 148 -2.77 -1.19 -1.18
CA PHE A 148 -3.75 -2.01 -1.90
C PHE A 148 -4.05 -3.33 -1.17
N VAL A 149 -3.01 -4.10 -0.83
CA VAL A 149 -3.17 -5.40 -0.17
C VAL A 149 -3.69 -5.25 1.26
N ASN A 150 -3.30 -4.17 1.95
CA ASN A 150 -3.78 -3.89 3.29
C ASN A 150 -5.26 -3.48 3.28
N GLU A 151 -5.69 -2.67 2.31
CA GLU A 151 -7.10 -2.32 2.10
C GLU A 151 -7.95 -3.53 1.74
N GLU A 152 -7.42 -4.47 0.93
CA GLU A 152 -8.05 -5.76 0.64
C GLU A 152 -8.29 -6.59 1.92
N GLY A 153 -7.54 -6.30 2.98
CA GLY A 153 -7.69 -6.92 4.29
C GLY A 153 -6.84 -8.17 4.48
N ARG A 154 -5.90 -8.44 3.57
CA ARG A 154 -4.90 -9.51 3.69
C ARG A 154 -3.81 -9.13 4.69
N TYR A 155 -3.12 -10.14 5.25
CA TYR A 155 -2.07 -9.89 6.22
C TYR A 155 -0.75 -9.59 5.50
N VAL A 156 -0.55 -8.31 5.15
CA VAL A 156 0.65 -7.80 4.48
C VAL A 156 1.55 -7.04 5.45
N VAL A 157 2.86 -7.21 5.29
CA VAL A 157 3.88 -6.45 6.01
C VAL A 157 4.80 -5.76 5.00
N ALA A 158 5.15 -4.50 5.24
CA ALA A 158 6.05 -3.75 4.38
C ALA A 158 7.30 -3.29 5.14
N ALA A 159 8.49 -3.68 4.67
CA ALA A 159 9.78 -3.19 5.14
C ALA A 159 10.25 -2.07 4.21
N LEU A 160 10.15 -0.82 4.66
CA LEU A 160 10.36 0.35 3.81
C LEU A 160 11.56 1.17 4.26
N ILE A 161 12.37 1.57 3.28
CA ILE A 161 13.49 2.50 3.47
C ILE A 161 13.13 3.80 2.73
N PRO A 162 13.12 4.96 3.41
CA PRO A 162 12.84 6.24 2.76
C PRO A 162 13.77 6.48 1.57
N ARG A 163 13.24 7.13 0.54
CA ARG A 163 14.02 7.44 -0.66
C ARG A 163 15.26 8.26 -0.31
N LYS A 164 16.38 8.02 -1.01
CA LYS A 164 17.50 8.96 -0.93
C LYS A 164 17.12 10.30 -1.57
N LYS A 165 17.77 11.38 -1.10
CA LYS A 165 17.68 12.67 -1.79
C LYS A 165 18.13 12.47 -3.23
N PRO A 166 17.36 12.94 -4.24
CA PRO A 166 17.85 12.91 -5.60
C PRO A 166 19.16 13.70 -5.65
N LYS A 167 20.21 13.09 -6.21
CA LYS A 167 21.44 13.84 -6.51
C LYS A 167 21.04 14.95 -7.47
N GLN A 168 21.05 16.21 -6.99
CA GLN A 168 20.82 17.34 -7.88
C GLN A 168 21.86 17.24 -9.00
N PRO A 169 21.44 17.23 -10.28
CA PRO A 169 22.41 17.30 -11.36
C PRO A 169 23.20 18.60 -11.16
N LEU A 170 24.53 18.49 -11.11
CA LEU A 170 25.44 19.63 -11.05
C LEU A 170 25.02 20.59 -12.16
N LYS A 171 24.54 21.79 -11.80
CA LYS A 171 24.20 22.81 -12.78
C LYS A 171 25.47 23.10 -13.58
N LEU A 172 25.45 22.79 -14.87
CA LEU A 172 26.48 23.26 -15.81
C LEU A 172 26.58 24.77 -15.66
N ALA A 173 27.79 25.28 -15.41
CA ALA A 173 28.04 26.71 -15.30
C ALA A 173 27.45 27.40 -16.55
N GLN A 174 26.57 28.37 -16.33
CA GLN A 174 26.06 29.21 -17.41
C GLN A 174 27.25 29.90 -18.07
N GLY A 175 27.45 29.65 -19.36
CA GLY A 175 28.52 30.29 -20.14
C GLY A 175 28.41 31.80 -20.04
N GLU A 176 29.55 32.45 -19.81
CA GLU A 176 29.67 33.91 -19.73
C GLU A 176 29.06 34.57 -20.98
N SER A 177 28.28 35.63 -20.75
CA SER A 177 27.76 36.49 -21.81
C SER A 177 28.92 37.15 -22.54
N VAL A 178 29.13 36.82 -23.81
CA VAL A 178 30.07 37.53 -24.68
C VAL A 178 29.56 38.95 -24.90
N GLU A 179 30.25 39.96 -24.36
CA GLU A 179 30.00 41.37 -24.65
C GLU A 179 30.13 41.63 -26.16
N GLN A 180 29.07 42.14 -26.78
CA GLN A 180 29.13 42.65 -28.14
C GLN A 180 29.95 43.95 -28.15
N ILE A 181 31.14 43.90 -28.75
CA ILE A 181 31.91 45.09 -29.09
C ILE A 181 31.13 45.84 -30.18
N THR A 182 30.49 46.96 -29.82
CA THR A 182 30.00 47.94 -30.79
C THR A 182 31.19 48.78 -31.25
N ASP A 183 31.67 48.49 -32.46
CA ASP A 183 32.71 49.30 -33.09
C ASP A 183 32.08 50.58 -33.67
N SER A 184 32.12 51.65 -32.88
CA SER A 184 31.74 53.00 -33.31
C SER A 184 32.98 53.73 -33.85
N ALA A 185 33.32 53.46 -35.11
CA ALA A 185 34.33 54.22 -35.83
C ALA A 185 33.70 55.20 -36.80
N SER A 186 33.65 56.46 -36.36
CA SER A 186 33.46 57.66 -37.15
C SER A 186 34.55 57.80 -38.22
N ALA A 187 34.17 58.06 -39.47
CA ALA A 187 35.05 58.68 -40.46
C ALA A 187 34.24 59.47 -41.51
N ARG A 188 34.30 60.80 -41.33
CA ARG A 188 34.31 61.93 -42.29
C ARG A 188 33.55 61.81 -43.62
#